data_AF-A0A919KZB8-F1
#
_entry.id   AF-A0A919KZB8-F1
#
_cell.length_a   1.000
_cell.length_b   1.000
_cell.length_c   1.000
_cell.angle_alpha   90.00
_cell.angle_beta   90.00
_cell.angle_gamma   90.00
#
_symmetry.space_group_name_H-M   'P 1'
#
loop_
_entity.id
_entity.type
_entity.pdbx_description
1 polymer ?
#
loop_
_entity_poly.entity_id
_entity_poly.type
_entity_poly.pdbx_seq_one_letter_code
_entity_poly.pdbx_strand_id
1 'polypeptide(L)'
;MSRDGSSGDPRRLIASWRARPPEPVAGPPLLPVPEASAVEVITAVRRLVRPGPPSVRPRPAPRPELLRLATALVVDEHPSAPAWSATDRETVAEWVAVLIEYRGEDGVQALLRALGRG
;
A
#
# COMPACT_ATOMS: atom_id res chain seq x y z
N MET A 1 25.96 16.51 22.54
CA MET A 1 25.18 15.26 22.73
C MET A 1 23.73 15.67 22.92
N SER A 2 22.86 15.44 21.94
CA SER A 2 21.40 15.58 22.11
C SER A 2 20.75 14.38 21.46
N ARG A 3 20.44 13.37 22.28
CA ARG A 3 19.55 12.27 21.94
C ARG A 3 18.27 12.50 22.73
N ASP A 4 17.39 13.34 22.21
CA ASP A 4 16.03 13.39 22.71
C ASP A 4 15.28 12.18 22.14
N GLY A 5 15.24 11.12 22.95
CA GLY A 5 14.37 9.97 22.78
C GLY A 5 12.92 10.36 23.02
N SER A 6 12.34 11.17 22.13
CA SER A 6 10.90 11.40 22.09
C SER A 6 10.21 10.18 21.46
N SER A 7 10.17 9.08 22.20
CA SER A 7 9.12 8.08 22.01
C SER A 7 7.91 8.58 22.80
N GLY A 8 7.26 9.63 22.28
CA GLY A 8 5.98 10.09 22.82
C GLY A 8 4.96 8.96 22.74
N ASP A 9 4.23 8.73 23.82
CA ASP A 9 3.14 7.73 23.88
C ASP A 9 2.26 7.87 22.62
N PRO A 10 2.14 6.82 21.78
CA PRO A 10 1.40 6.88 20.53
C PRO A 10 -0.06 7.30 20.75
N ARG A 11 -0.67 7.00 21.90
CA ARG A 11 -2.04 7.44 22.22
C ARG A 11 -2.11 8.95 22.40
N ARG A 12 -1.13 9.54 23.08
CA ARG A 12 -1.03 11.00 23.27
C ARG A 12 -0.79 11.71 21.95
N LEU A 13 0.00 11.10 21.08
CA LEU A 13 0.31 11.63 19.75
C LEU A 13 -0.94 11.60 18.84
N ILE A 14 -1.68 10.48 18.82
CA ILE A 14 -2.96 10.36 18.09
C ILE A 14 -3.99 11.35 18.64
N ALA A 15 -4.10 11.49 19.97
CA ALA A 15 -5.01 12.46 20.58
C ALA A 15 -4.65 13.90 20.18
N SER A 16 -3.36 14.22 20.12
CA SER A 16 -2.88 15.54 19.69
C SER A 16 -3.23 15.83 18.23
N TRP A 17 -3.10 14.84 17.34
CA TRP A 17 -3.47 14.95 15.93
C TRP A 17 -4.98 15.08 15.71
N ARG A 18 -5.80 14.42 16.55
CA ARG A 18 -7.26 14.61 16.48
C ARG A 18 -7.67 16.01 16.92
N ALA A 19 -7.01 16.56 17.93
CA ALA A 19 -7.28 17.91 18.43
C ALA A 19 -6.76 18.99 17.48
N ARG A 20 -5.62 18.75 16.85
CA ARG A 20 -5.01 19.62 15.84
C ARG A 20 -4.37 18.73 14.76
N PRO A 21 -5.08 18.49 13.66
CA PRO A 21 -4.53 17.73 12.54
C PRO A 21 -3.21 18.36 12.12
N PRO A 22 -2.17 17.56 11.82
CA PRO A 22 -0.98 18.10 11.19
C PRO A 22 -1.40 18.79 9.89
N GLU A 23 -0.80 19.95 9.63
CA GLU A 23 -0.99 20.64 8.36
C GLU A 23 -0.67 19.66 7.22
N PRO A 24 -1.50 19.59 6.16
CA PRO A 24 -1.17 18.82 4.99
C PRO A 24 0.21 19.24 4.50
N VAL A 25 1.13 18.28 4.38
CA VAL A 25 2.44 18.56 3.80
C VAL A 25 2.20 18.83 2.32
N ALA A 26 2.19 20.11 1.96
CA ALA A 26 2.08 20.53 0.57
C ALA A 26 3.36 20.09 -0.16
N GLY A 27 3.20 19.23 -1.15
CA GLY A 27 4.28 18.74 -1.97
C GLY A 27 3.82 17.55 -2.81
N PRO A 28 4.46 17.29 -3.96
CA PRO A 28 4.22 16.05 -4.67
C PRO A 28 4.58 14.88 -3.74
N PRO A 29 3.83 13.76 -3.76
CA PRO A 29 4.22 12.58 -3.02
C PRO A 29 5.67 12.22 -3.38
N LEU A 30 6.46 11.85 -2.36
CA LEU A 30 7.89 11.51 -2.52
C LEU A 30 8.13 10.42 -3.58
N LEU A 31 7.10 9.64 -3.89
CA LEU A 31 7.03 8.73 -5.02
C LEU A 31 5.73 8.99 -5.79
N PRO A 32 5.78 9.46 -7.05
CA PRO A 32 4.60 9.54 -7.88
C PRO A 32 4.07 8.12 -8.10
N VAL A 33 2.81 7.88 -7.74
CA VAL A 33 2.11 6.62 -8.08
C VAL A 33 1.72 6.72 -9.55
N PRO A 34 2.26 5.88 -10.44
CA PRO A 34 1.89 5.91 -11.85
C PRO A 34 0.41 5.56 -12.02
N GLU A 35 -0.26 6.22 -12.96
CA GLU A 35 -1.59 5.76 -13.40
C GLU A 35 -1.47 4.34 -13.98
N ALA A 36 -2.42 3.49 -13.60
CA ALA A 36 -2.45 2.08 -14.00
C ALA A 36 -3.87 1.52 -13.84
N SER A 37 -4.26 0.63 -14.74
CA SER A 37 -5.47 -0.17 -14.59
C SER A 37 -5.33 -1.16 -13.43
N ALA A 38 -6.46 -1.59 -12.85
CA ALA A 38 -6.46 -2.61 -11.81
C ALA A 38 -5.77 -3.91 -12.28
N VAL A 39 -5.94 -4.28 -13.55
CA VAL A 39 -5.30 -5.47 -14.15
C VAL A 39 -3.78 -5.36 -14.16
N GLU A 40 -3.23 -4.20 -14.50
CA GLU A 40 -1.78 -3.95 -14.48
C GLU A 40 -1.22 -4.02 -13.06
N VAL A 41 -1.90 -3.39 -12.11
CA VAL A 41 -1.53 -3.45 -10.68
C VAL A 41 -1.54 -4.90 -10.19
N ILE A 42 -2.63 -5.64 -10.40
CA ILE A 42 -2.74 -7.05 -10.00
C ILE A 42 -1.64 -7.89 -10.65
N THR A 43 -1.36 -7.67 -11.93
CA THR A 43 -0.33 -8.41 -12.66
C THR A 43 1.07 -8.13 -12.10
N ALA A 44 1.38 -6.86 -11.84
CA ALA A 44 2.65 -6.46 -11.23
C ALA A 44 2.81 -7.07 -9.83
N VAL A 45 1.78 -6.98 -8.98
CA VAL A 45 1.79 -7.57 -7.65
C VAL A 45 2.00 -9.08 -7.70
N ARG A 46 1.28 -9.80 -8.57
CA ARG A 46 1.42 -11.27 -8.70
C ARG A 46 2.83 -11.69 -9.13
N ARG A 47 3.50 -10.89 -9.97
CA ARG A 47 4.92 -11.13 -10.34
C ARG A 47 5.84 -10.93 -9.14
N LEU A 48 5.57 -9.94 -8.30
CA LEU A 48 6.41 -9.60 -7.14
C LEU A 48 6.24 -10.54 -5.94
N VAL A 49 5.05 -11.12 -5.78
CA VAL A 49 4.74 -12.11 -4.74
C VAL A 49 5.38 -13.48 -5.06
N ARG A 50 5.80 -13.74 -6.30
CA ARG A 50 6.22 -15.07 -6.75
C ARG A 50 7.67 -15.12 -7.23
N PRO A 51 8.61 -15.66 -6.44
CA PRO A 51 9.89 -16.12 -6.96
C PRO A 51 9.77 -17.62 -7.29
N GLY A 52 9.26 -17.97 -8.48
CA GLY A 52 9.23 -19.37 -8.92
C GLY A 52 8.10 -19.76 -9.89
N PRO A 53 8.16 -20.98 -10.48
CA PRO A 53 7.22 -21.46 -11.50
C PRO A 53 5.77 -21.52 -10.99
N PRO A 54 4.78 -21.62 -11.90
CA PRO A 54 3.39 -21.41 -11.56
C PRO A 54 2.76 -22.51 -10.68
N SER A 55 3.02 -22.49 -9.38
CA SER A 55 2.25 -23.24 -8.39
C SER A 55 0.83 -22.68 -8.23
N VAL A 56 -0.18 -23.45 -8.65
CA VAL A 56 -1.61 -23.22 -8.45
C VAL A 56 -1.92 -23.22 -6.93
N ARG A 57 -1.46 -22.21 -6.21
CA ARG A 57 -1.82 -22.00 -4.80
C ARG A 57 -3.07 -21.13 -4.76
N PRO A 58 -4.01 -21.44 -3.85
CA PRO A 58 -5.11 -20.55 -3.54
C PRO A 58 -4.56 -19.16 -3.23
N ARG A 59 -5.32 -18.12 -3.60
CA ARG A 59 -5.04 -16.75 -3.18
C ARG A 59 -4.81 -16.78 -1.66
N PRO A 60 -3.63 -16.37 -1.16
CA PRO A 60 -3.43 -16.31 0.28
C PRO A 60 -4.45 -15.33 0.84
N ALA A 61 -5.24 -15.74 1.83
CA ALA A 61 -6.16 -14.85 2.51
C ALA A 61 -5.32 -13.93 3.41
N PRO A 62 -5.16 -12.64 3.08
CA PRO A 62 -4.36 -11.73 3.89
C PRO A 62 -5.01 -11.50 5.24
N ARG A 63 -4.21 -11.17 6.25
CA ARG A 63 -4.75 -10.76 7.56
C ARG A 63 -5.67 -9.54 7.41
N PRO A 64 -6.81 -9.47 8.13
CA PRO A 64 -7.76 -8.37 8.02
C PRO A 64 -7.14 -6.98 8.24
N GLU A 65 -6.12 -6.88 9.09
CA GLU A 65 -5.37 -5.64 9.35
C GLU A 65 -4.61 -5.18 8.11
N LEU A 66 -4.00 -6.11 7.38
CA LEU A 66 -3.24 -5.82 6.16
C LEU A 66 -4.17 -5.48 5.00
N LEU A 67 -5.37 -6.08 4.97
CA LEU A 67 -6.39 -5.71 4.01
C LEU A 67 -6.83 -4.25 4.20
N ARG A 68 -7.14 -3.84 5.44
CA ARG A 68 -7.47 -2.44 5.77
C ARG A 68 -6.34 -1.49 5.41
N LEU A 69 -5.10 -1.89 5.68
CA LEU A 69 -3.91 -1.11 5.34
C LEU A 69 -3.76 -0.94 3.82
N ALA A 70 -3.91 -2.03 3.06
CA ALA A 70 -3.81 -2.02 1.61
C ALA A 70 -4.93 -1.18 0.96
N THR A 71 -6.15 -1.26 1.48
CA THR A 71 -7.25 -0.40 1.03
C THR A 71 -6.90 1.07 1.26
N ALA A 72 -6.59 1.44 2.51
CA ALA A 72 -6.42 2.84 2.89
C ALA A 72 -5.17 3.50 2.30
N LEU A 73 -4.06 2.77 2.12
CA LEU A 73 -2.79 3.36 1.71
C LEU A 73 -2.45 3.16 0.23
N VAL A 74 -3.10 2.21 -0.44
CA VAL A 74 -2.78 1.89 -1.83
C VAL A 74 -3.99 2.03 -2.72
N VAL A 75 -5.14 1.44 -2.37
CA VAL A 75 -6.32 1.49 -3.24
C VAL A 75 -6.96 2.86 -3.23
N ASP A 76 -7.26 3.42 -2.04
CA ASP A 76 -7.95 4.71 -1.93
C ASP A 76 -7.09 5.88 -2.42
N GLU A 77 -5.76 5.73 -2.36
CA GLU A 77 -4.79 6.74 -2.78
C GLU A 77 -4.34 6.58 -4.24
N HIS A 78 -4.76 5.52 -4.95
CA HIS A 78 -4.33 5.29 -6.33
C HIS A 78 -5.00 6.30 -7.27
N PRO A 79 -4.26 6.98 -8.17
CA PRO A 79 -4.82 8.02 -9.04
C PRO A 79 -5.94 7.49 -9.95
N SER A 80 -5.82 6.24 -10.40
CA SER A 80 -6.82 5.57 -11.23
C SER A 80 -7.95 4.87 -10.46
N ALA A 81 -7.94 4.88 -9.12
CA ALA A 81 -8.96 4.20 -8.31
C ALA A 81 -10.40 4.61 -8.62
N PRO A 82 -10.73 5.88 -8.90
CA PRO A 82 -12.08 6.29 -9.28
C PRO A 82 -12.65 5.54 -10.49
N ALA A 83 -11.78 5.06 -11.41
CA ALA A 83 -12.18 4.33 -12.61
C ALA A 83 -12.30 2.81 -12.40
N TRP A 84 -11.87 2.29 -11.26
CA TRP A 84 -11.92 0.86 -10.97
C TRP A 84 -13.28 0.44 -10.42
N SER A 85 -13.72 -0.77 -10.77
CA SER A 85 -14.93 -1.36 -10.18
C SER A 85 -14.71 -1.70 -8.70
N ALA A 86 -15.79 -1.91 -7.96
CA ALA A 86 -15.70 -2.37 -6.57
C ALA A 86 -14.93 -3.70 -6.45
N THR A 87 -15.20 -4.63 -7.36
CA THR A 87 -14.50 -5.92 -7.44
C THR A 87 -13.02 -5.77 -7.75
N ASP A 88 -12.65 -4.83 -8.62
CA ASP A 88 -11.25 -4.53 -8.91
C ASP A 88 -10.52 -3.98 -7.69
N ARG A 89 -11.15 -3.03 -6.98
CA ARG A 89 -10.61 -2.43 -5.75
C ARG A 89 -10.38 -3.48 -4.67
N GLU A 90 -11.36 -4.36 -4.45
CA GLU A 90 -11.23 -5.50 -3.54
C GLU A 90 -10.11 -6.44 -4.00
N THR A 91 -10.04 -6.71 -5.30
CA THR A 91 -9.04 -7.63 -5.85
C THR A 91 -7.61 -7.10 -5.65
N VAL A 92 -7.40 -5.82 -5.98
CA VAL A 92 -6.14 -5.10 -5.75
C VAL A 92 -5.79 -5.09 -4.27
N ALA A 93 -6.74 -4.76 -3.39
CA ALA A 93 -6.52 -4.69 -1.95
C ALA A 93 -5.98 -6.01 -1.40
N GLU A 94 -6.59 -7.16 -1.71
CA GLU A 94 -6.10 -8.40 -1.13
C GLU A 94 -4.72 -8.79 -1.70
N TRP A 95 -4.45 -8.56 -2.99
CA TRP A 95 -3.13 -8.86 -3.57
C TRP A 95 -2.03 -7.97 -2.98
N VAL A 96 -2.32 -6.68 -2.80
CA VAL A 96 -1.39 -5.74 -2.14
C VAL A 96 -1.20 -6.13 -0.68
N ALA A 97 -2.25 -6.53 0.03
CA ALA A 97 -2.13 -7.02 1.41
C ALA A 97 -1.24 -8.26 1.50
N VAL A 98 -1.37 -9.18 0.55
CA VAL A 98 -0.46 -10.34 0.39
C VAL A 98 0.98 -9.89 0.15
N LEU A 99 1.19 -8.89 -0.73
CA LEU A 99 2.51 -8.35 -1.00
C LEU A 99 3.16 -7.71 0.24
N ILE A 100 2.38 -6.94 1.01
CA ILE A 100 2.81 -6.36 2.29
C ILE A 100 3.12 -7.46 3.29
N GLU A 101 2.32 -8.52 3.35
CA GLU A 101 2.58 -9.65 4.24
C GLU A 101 3.91 -10.35 3.93
N TYR A 102 4.21 -10.56 2.65
CA TYR A 102 5.42 -11.27 2.23
C TYR A 102 6.69 -10.40 2.23
N ARG A 103 6.56 -9.10 1.95
CA ARG A 103 7.71 -8.23 1.64
C ARG A 103 7.71 -6.91 2.39
N GLY A 104 6.70 -6.64 3.23
CA GLY A 104 6.57 -5.36 3.94
C GLY A 104 6.52 -4.17 3.00
N GLU A 105 7.11 -3.06 3.45
CA GLU A 105 7.23 -1.81 2.69
C GLU A 105 8.03 -1.97 1.39
N ASP A 106 9.08 -2.82 1.40
CA ASP A 106 9.90 -3.10 0.21
C ASP A 106 9.06 -3.68 -0.94
N GLY A 107 8.00 -4.43 -0.61
CA GLY A 107 7.04 -4.93 -1.58
C GLY A 107 6.31 -3.80 -2.31
N VAL A 108 5.82 -2.81 -1.57
CA VAL A 108 5.11 -1.64 -2.12
C VAL A 108 6.05 -0.78 -2.96
N GLN A 109 7.28 -0.57 -2.50
CA GLN A 109 8.31 0.15 -3.27
C GLN A 109 8.65 -0.57 -4.59
N ALA A 110 8.73 -1.90 -4.57
CA ALA A 110 8.94 -2.70 -5.77
C ALA A 110 7.75 -2.61 -6.74
N LEU A 111 6.51 -2.54 -6.22
CA LEU A 111 5.31 -2.35 -7.04
C LEU A 111 5.33 -1.01 -7.76
N LEU A 112 5.62 0.09 -7.06
CA LEU A 112 5.70 1.43 -7.67
C LEU A 112 6.76 1.48 -8.78
N ARG A 113 7.93 0.86 -8.56
CA ARG A 113 8.97 0.74 -9.59
C ARG A 113 8.55 -0.12 -10.77
N ALA A 114 7.75 -1.17 -10.54
CA ALA A 114 7.26 -2.03 -11.61
C ALA A 114 6.22 -1.31 -12.49
N LEU A 115 5.38 -0.46 -11.89
CA LEU A 115 4.39 0.36 -12.60
C LEU A 115 5.04 1.54 -13.33
N GLY A 116 6.07 2.15 -12.75
CA GLY A 116 6.75 3.33 -13.34
C GLY A 116 7.72 3.01 -14.49
N ARG A 117 7.89 1.73 -14.84
CA ARG A 117 8.70 1.27 -15.98
C ARG A 117 7.83 0.70 -17.13
N GLY A 118 6.51 0.81 -17.01
CA GLY A 118 5.53 0.40 -18.02
C GLY A 118 5.43 1.40 -19.15
#